data_AF-A0A5E8CJ23-F1
#
_entry.id   AF-A0A5E8CJ23-F1
#
_cell.length_a   1.000
_cell.length_b   1.000
_cell.length_c   1.000
_cell.angle_alpha   90.00
_cell.angle_beta   90.00
_cell.angle_gamma   90.00
#
_symmetry.space_group_name_H-M   'P 1'
#
loop_
_entity.id
_entity.type
_entity.pdbx_description
1 polymer ?
#
loop_
_entity_poly.entity_id
_entity_poly.type
_entity_poly.pdbx_seq_one_letter_code
_entity_poly.pdbx_strand_id
1 'polypeptide(L)'
;MPNFTNNDENFLSLKPLSRLELENVILNSKCKYCSASDYNRVYNISYLSNGFFINQKTENDHIVQKGYGTFKFEGNDIGFMNIQYLEKLNSENIKSPFNMNHPFYSQLDDYQIGPFYIVDSYNENFLESRRNITQLLYSGPNNRRLLTVYKDEAEKW
;
A
#
# COMPACT_ATOMS: atom_id res chain seq x y z
N MET A 1 19.08 -15.80 12.67
CA MET A 1 19.22 -14.50 11.98
C MET A 1 19.44 -14.79 10.50
N PRO A 2 18.58 -14.34 9.58
CA PRO A 2 18.81 -14.58 8.15
C PRO A 2 19.95 -13.68 7.66
N ASN A 3 20.93 -14.29 7.00
CA ASN A 3 22.00 -13.63 6.27
C ASN A 3 21.48 -13.16 4.92
N PHE A 4 21.56 -11.86 4.65
CA PHE A 4 21.24 -11.27 3.35
C PHE A 4 22.53 -11.18 2.54
N THR A 5 22.71 -12.05 1.55
CA THR A 5 23.76 -11.88 0.53
C THR A 5 23.27 -10.90 -0.52
N ASN A 6 23.89 -9.73 -0.53
CA ASN A 6 23.82 -8.71 -1.57
C ASN A 6 24.09 -9.33 -2.94
N ASN A 7 23.09 -9.38 -3.82
CA ASN A 7 23.31 -9.62 -5.26
C ASN A 7 22.31 -8.87 -6.15
N ASP A 8 21.64 -7.83 -5.63
CA ASP A 8 20.92 -6.85 -6.45
C ASP A 8 21.47 -5.45 -6.10
N GLU A 9 22.55 -5.07 -6.78
CA GLU A 9 23.11 -3.71 -6.77
C GLU A 9 22.10 -2.74 -7.40
N ASN A 10 21.24 -2.13 -6.58
CA ASN A 10 20.66 -0.78 -6.77
C ASN A 10 19.60 -0.40 -5.72
N PHE A 11 19.50 -1.10 -4.59
CA PHE A 11 18.71 -0.62 -3.47
C PHE A 11 19.55 0.34 -2.63
N LEU A 12 19.49 1.63 -2.97
CA LEU A 12 19.72 2.74 -2.03
C LEU A 12 19.12 2.33 -0.66
N SER A 13 19.89 2.50 0.41
CA SER A 13 19.53 2.04 1.76
C SER A 13 18.07 2.32 2.09
N LEU A 14 17.25 1.27 2.21
CA LEU A 14 15.84 1.42 2.54
C LEU A 14 15.70 1.89 3.98
N LYS A 15 15.46 3.19 4.19
CA LYS A 15 15.17 3.76 5.51
C LYS A 15 13.68 3.57 5.82
N PRO A 16 13.31 2.85 6.90
CA PRO A 16 11.93 2.80 7.33
C PRO A 16 11.46 4.19 7.77
N LEU A 17 10.19 4.48 7.52
CA LEU A 17 9.55 5.71 8.01
C LEU A 17 9.25 5.57 9.48
N SER A 18 9.53 6.62 10.25
CA SER A 18 8.95 6.81 11.58
C SER A 18 7.43 7.02 11.49
N ARG A 19 6.72 6.93 12.62
CA ARG A 19 5.27 7.16 12.66
C ARG A 19 4.89 8.54 12.11
N LEU A 20 5.62 9.58 12.49
CA LEU A 20 5.35 10.96 12.06
C LEU A 20 5.61 11.15 10.56
N GLU A 21 6.70 10.55 10.02
CA GLU A 21 6.98 10.58 8.58
C GLU A 21 5.88 9.84 7.80
N LEU A 22 5.45 8.66 8.27
CA LEU A 22 4.39 7.88 7.66
C LEU A 22 3.05 8.64 7.65
N GLU A 23 2.67 9.21 8.80
CA GLU A 23 1.46 10.01 8.95
C GLU A 23 1.44 11.19 7.97
N ASN A 24 2.54 11.95 7.93
CA ASN A 24 2.67 13.08 7.04
C ASN A 24 2.56 12.69 5.55
N VAL A 25 3.14 11.56 5.14
CA VAL A 25 3.04 11.17 3.73
C VAL A 25 1.66 10.63 3.39
N ILE A 26 1.11 9.72 4.20
CA ILE A 26 -0.16 9.05 3.90
C ILE A 26 -1.32 10.05 3.85
N LEU A 27 -1.37 11.01 4.78
CA LEU A 27 -2.45 12.01 4.82
C LEU A 27 -2.36 13.07 3.71
N ASN A 28 -1.17 13.24 3.10
CA ASN A 28 -0.94 14.23 2.04
C ASN A 28 -0.76 13.61 0.66
N SER A 29 -1.10 12.32 0.50
CA SER A 29 -0.88 11.58 -0.74
C SER A 29 -2.10 10.75 -1.14
N LYS A 30 -2.15 10.36 -2.42
CA LYS A 30 -3.10 9.37 -2.91
C LYS A 30 -2.40 8.02 -3.01
N CYS A 31 -3.02 6.99 -2.43
CA CYS A 31 -2.47 5.64 -2.46
C CYS A 31 -3.12 4.85 -3.58
N LYS A 32 -2.32 4.19 -4.43
CA LYS A 32 -2.84 3.38 -5.53
C LYS A 32 -2.06 2.07 -5.64
N TYR A 33 -2.75 0.97 -5.92
CA TYR A 33 -2.11 -0.30 -6.27
C TYR A 33 -2.91 -1.03 -7.36
N CYS A 34 -2.20 -1.77 -8.21
CA CYS A 34 -2.81 -2.60 -9.24
C CYS A 34 -3.16 -3.98 -8.69
N SER A 35 -4.24 -4.58 -9.20
CA SER A 35 -4.56 -5.96 -8.88
C SER A 35 -3.45 -6.89 -9.36
N ALA A 36 -3.11 -7.89 -8.54
CA ALA A 36 -2.12 -8.90 -8.91
C ALA A 36 -2.56 -9.80 -10.08
N SER A 37 -3.87 -9.86 -10.36
CA SER A 37 -4.45 -10.72 -11.40
C SER A 37 -4.90 -9.98 -12.65
N ASP A 38 -4.94 -8.64 -12.64
CA ASP A 38 -5.52 -7.84 -13.72
C ASP A 38 -5.01 -6.39 -13.67
N TYR A 39 -4.20 -5.98 -14.64
CA TYR A 39 -3.60 -4.64 -14.67
C TYR A 39 -4.60 -3.52 -14.96
N ASN A 40 -5.77 -3.83 -15.52
CA ASN A 40 -6.84 -2.84 -15.74
C ASN A 40 -7.66 -2.58 -14.47
N ARG A 41 -7.44 -3.41 -13.44
CA ARG A 41 -8.07 -3.27 -12.13
C ARG A 41 -7.14 -2.52 -11.19
N VAL A 42 -7.56 -1.32 -10.83
CA VAL A 42 -6.85 -0.41 -9.94
C VAL A 42 -7.61 -0.24 -8.65
N TYR A 43 -6.89 -0.22 -7.54
CA TYR A 43 -7.42 0.16 -6.23
C TYR A 43 -6.83 1.51 -5.83
N ASN A 44 -7.70 2.46 -5.52
CA ASN A 44 -7.35 3.78 -5.01
C ASN A 44 -7.79 3.86 -3.55
N ILE A 45 -6.85 4.15 -2.64
CA ILE A 45 -7.14 4.33 -1.22
C ILE A 45 -6.92 5.80 -0.87
N SER A 46 -7.95 6.40 -0.28
CA SER A 46 -7.90 7.74 0.30
C SER A 46 -7.96 7.62 1.82
N TYR A 47 -6.90 8.04 2.51
CA TYR A 47 -6.85 8.12 3.96
C TYR A 47 -7.21 9.53 4.42
N LEU A 48 -8.22 9.65 5.28
CA LEU A 48 -8.75 10.93 5.74
C LEU A 48 -8.16 11.27 7.12
N SER A 49 -8.01 12.56 7.41
CA SER A 49 -7.45 13.05 8.68
C SER A 49 -8.27 12.69 9.92
N ASN A 50 -9.53 12.27 9.75
CA ASN A 50 -10.39 11.81 10.83
C ASN A 50 -10.26 10.30 11.14
N GLY A 51 -9.26 9.60 10.57
CA GLY A 51 -8.99 8.19 10.85
C GLY A 51 -9.83 7.22 10.03
N PHE A 52 -10.57 7.69 9.02
CA PHE A 52 -11.32 6.84 8.09
C PHE A 52 -10.59 6.73 6.74
N PHE A 53 -10.73 5.59 6.06
CA PHE A 53 -10.28 5.44 4.69
C PHE A 53 -11.40 4.96 3.77
N ILE A 54 -11.24 5.31 2.49
CA ILE A 54 -12.10 4.84 1.40
C ILE A 54 -11.21 4.06 0.44
N ASN A 55 -11.54 2.80 0.18
CA ASN A 55 -10.92 1.98 -0.85
C ASN A 55 -11.86 1.89 -2.06
N GLN A 56 -11.40 2.32 -3.22
CA GLN A 56 -12.18 2.33 -4.44
C GLN A 56 -11.53 1.44 -5.49
N LYS A 57 -12.28 0.44 -5.94
CA LYS A 57 -11.92 -0.41 -7.08
C LYS A 57 -12.41 0.24 -8.37
N THR A 58 -11.50 0.42 -9.31
CA THR A 58 -11.76 0.95 -10.64
C THR A 58 -11.38 -0.10 -11.69
N GLU A 59 -12.23 -0.31 -12.69
CA GLU A 59 -11.97 -1.14 -13.87
C GLU A 59 -12.25 -0.29 -15.12
N ASN A 60 -11.28 -0.19 -16.04
CA ASN A 60 -11.39 0.66 -17.24
C ASN A 60 -11.84 2.09 -16.91
N ASP A 61 -11.21 2.72 -15.91
CA ASP A 61 -11.53 4.07 -15.41
C ASP A 61 -12.94 4.27 -14.81
N HIS A 62 -13.73 3.21 -14.69
CA HIS A 62 -15.03 3.25 -14.02
C HIS A 62 -14.98 2.65 -12.61
N ILE A 63 -15.63 3.32 -11.67
CA ILE A 63 -15.75 2.84 -10.29
C ILE A 63 -16.71 1.65 -10.28
N VAL A 64 -16.22 0.49 -9.86
CA VAL A 64 -17.01 -0.74 -9.78
C VAL A 64 -17.34 -1.13 -8.34
N GLN A 65 -16.55 -0.68 -7.36
CA GLN A 65 -16.78 -1.01 -5.96
C GLN A 65 -16.13 0.02 -5.03
N LYS A 66 -16.75 0.24 -3.87
CA LYS A 66 -16.19 1.01 -2.76
C LYS A 66 -16.24 0.18 -1.48
N GLY A 67 -15.20 0.30 -0.67
CA GLY A 67 -15.12 -0.23 0.68
C GLY A 67 -14.67 0.86 1.64
N TYR A 68 -15.03 0.72 2.90
CA TYR A 68 -14.78 1.70 3.95
C TYR A 68 -14.11 1.03 5.14
N GLY A 69 -13.30 1.79 5.86
CA GLY A 69 -12.62 1.32 7.04
C GLY A 69 -12.08 2.44 7.90
N THR A 70 -11.47 2.06 9.01
CA THR A 70 -10.73 2.94 9.91
C THR A 70 -9.25 2.56 9.90
N PHE A 71 -8.40 3.51 10.26
CA PHE A 71 -6.99 3.25 10.42
C PHE A 71 -6.40 4.05 11.57
N LYS A 72 -5.27 3.58 12.08
CA LYS A 72 -4.49 4.28 13.11
C LYS A 72 -3.00 4.12 12.86
N PHE A 73 -2.24 5.20 12.99
CA PHE A 73 -0.78 5.14 12.97
C PHE A 73 -0.23 4.61 14.29
N GLU A 74 0.72 3.69 14.21
CA GLU A 74 1.37 3.05 15.36
C GLU A 74 2.89 3.06 15.22
N GLY A 75 3.56 2.77 16.33
CA GLY A 75 5.02 2.81 16.44
C GLY A 75 5.58 4.21 16.72
N ASN A 76 6.87 4.29 17.04
CA ASN A 76 7.59 5.56 17.23
C ASN A 76 8.70 5.67 16.18
N ASP A 77 9.75 4.86 16.34
CA ASP A 77 10.93 4.89 15.45
C ASP A 77 10.64 4.26 14.08
N ILE A 78 9.74 3.27 14.06
CA ILE A 78 9.26 2.60 12.85
C ILE A 78 7.74 2.69 12.86
N GLY A 79 7.19 3.27 11.79
CA GLY A 79 5.78 3.51 11.60
C GLY A 79 5.04 2.29 11.03
N PHE A 80 3.91 1.99 11.62
CA PHE A 80 2.94 0.99 11.18
C PHE A 80 1.55 1.63 11.07
N MET A 81 0.63 0.94 10.41
CA MET A 81 -0.79 1.30 10.43
C MET A 81 -1.62 0.10 10.83
N ASN A 82 -2.50 0.26 11.80
CA ASN A 82 -3.57 -0.68 12.04
C ASN A 82 -4.75 -0.33 11.10
N ILE A 83 -5.32 -1.34 10.45
CA ILE A 83 -6.41 -1.25 9.48
C ILE A 83 -7.59 -2.11 9.96
N GLN A 84 -8.78 -1.53 9.91
CA GLN A 84 -10.03 -2.21 10.19
C GLN A 84 -11.04 -1.90 9.08
N TYR A 85 -11.58 -2.92 8.42
CA TYR A 85 -12.67 -2.74 7.47
C TYR A 85 -14.02 -2.68 8.20
N LEU A 86 -14.86 -1.70 7.84
CA LEU A 86 -16.23 -1.60 8.38
C LEU A 86 -17.17 -2.62 7.75
N GLU A 87 -16.91 -3.00 6.50
CA GLU A 87 -17.66 -4.02 5.77
C GLU A 87 -16.71 -4.90 4.96
N LYS A 88 -16.83 -6.22 5.14
CA LYS A 88 -16.01 -7.22 4.46
C LYS A 88 -16.77 -7.81 3.27
N LEU A 89 -16.63 -7.18 2.11
CA LEU A 89 -17.24 -7.68 0.87
C LEU A 89 -16.61 -9.01 0.46
N ASN A 90 -17.39 -10.09 0.51
CA ASN A 90 -16.89 -11.42 0.17
C ASN A 90 -16.47 -11.49 -1.30
N SER A 91 -15.23 -11.89 -1.55
CA SER A 91 -14.70 -12.09 -2.90
C SER A 91 -14.96 -13.51 -3.39
N GLU A 92 -15.46 -13.68 -4.60
CA GLU A 92 -15.60 -15.01 -5.24
C GLU A 92 -14.23 -15.67 -5.53
N ASN A 93 -13.16 -14.89 -5.60
CA ASN A 93 -11.81 -15.41 -5.79
C ASN A 93 -11.27 -16.01 -4.49
N ILE A 94 -11.17 -17.34 -4.42
CA ILE A 94 -10.69 -18.08 -3.24
C ILE A 94 -9.27 -17.69 -2.77
N LYS A 95 -8.44 -17.11 -3.64
CA LYS A 95 -7.09 -16.63 -3.30
C LYS A 95 -7.09 -15.20 -2.75
N SER A 96 -8.24 -14.52 -2.76
CA SER A 96 -8.36 -13.17 -2.23
C SER A 96 -8.39 -13.18 -0.71
N PRO A 97 -7.69 -12.26 -0.02
CA PRO A 97 -7.84 -12.05 1.41
C PRO A 97 -9.27 -11.72 1.83
N PHE A 98 -10.09 -11.22 0.89
CA PHE A 98 -11.51 -10.90 1.07
C PHE A 98 -12.46 -12.08 0.79
N ASN A 99 -11.96 -13.27 0.47
CA ASN A 99 -12.80 -14.46 0.42
C ASN A 99 -12.97 -15.03 1.83
N MET A 100 -14.19 -15.34 2.25
CA MET A 100 -14.50 -15.80 3.60
C MET A 100 -13.79 -17.09 4.04
N ASN A 101 -13.35 -17.91 3.09
CA ASN A 101 -12.60 -19.14 3.34
C ASN A 101 -11.08 -18.90 3.37
N HIS A 102 -10.61 -17.70 3.05
CA HIS A 102 -9.20 -17.36 3.08
C HIS A 102 -8.72 -17.20 4.54
N PRO A 103 -7.57 -17.75 4.96
CA PRO A 103 -7.10 -17.69 6.35
C PRO A 103 -6.94 -16.26 6.92
N PHE A 104 -6.71 -15.28 6.04
CA PHE A 104 -6.58 -13.87 6.41
C PHE A 104 -7.92 -13.15 6.59
N TYR A 105 -9.05 -13.71 6.16
CA TYR A 105 -10.33 -13.00 6.12
C TYR A 105 -10.79 -12.52 7.50
N SER A 106 -10.58 -13.32 8.54
CA SER A 106 -10.88 -12.92 9.93
C SER A 106 -9.98 -11.79 10.44
N GLN A 107 -8.81 -11.59 9.84
CA GLN A 107 -7.90 -10.51 10.23
C GLN A 107 -8.31 -9.17 9.62
N LEU A 108 -9.21 -9.14 8.63
CA LEU A 108 -9.70 -7.87 8.06
C LEU A 108 -10.45 -6.99 9.07
N ASP A 109 -10.83 -7.55 10.22
CA ASP A 109 -11.46 -6.82 11.32
C ASP A 109 -10.45 -5.94 12.10
N ASP A 110 -9.18 -6.32 12.12
CA ASP A 110 -8.07 -5.63 12.80
C ASP A 110 -6.74 -6.27 12.37
N TYR A 111 -5.96 -5.57 11.54
CA TYR A 111 -4.64 -6.03 11.14
C TYR A 111 -3.66 -4.89 10.93
N GLN A 112 -2.39 -5.17 11.25
CA GLN A 112 -1.31 -4.21 11.08
C GLN A 112 -0.65 -4.36 9.70
N ILE A 113 -0.38 -3.22 9.06
CA ILE A 113 0.46 -3.08 7.87
C ILE A 113 1.68 -2.21 8.19
N GLY A 114 2.74 -2.43 7.43
CA GLY A 114 4.07 -1.87 7.65
C GLY A 114 5.14 -2.95 7.83
N PRO A 115 6.39 -2.55 8.09
CA PRO A 115 6.88 -1.17 8.05
C PRO A 115 6.88 -0.60 6.63
N PHE A 116 6.85 0.72 6.53
CA PHE A 116 6.87 1.46 5.27
C PHE A 116 8.23 2.10 5.04
N TYR A 117 8.64 2.19 3.77
CA TYR A 117 9.93 2.73 3.37
C TYR A 117 9.73 3.77 2.27
N ILE A 118 10.56 4.82 2.26
CA ILE A 118 10.68 5.68 1.08
C ILE A 118 11.69 5.06 0.13
N VAL A 119 11.29 4.97 -1.14
CA VAL A 119 12.17 4.63 -2.25
C VAL A 119 12.15 5.80 -3.22
N ASP A 120 13.29 6.46 -3.33
CA ASP A 120 13.52 7.43 -4.39
C ASP A 120 13.88 6.64 -5.65
N SER A 121 13.00 6.66 -6.65
CA SER A 121 13.26 6.06 -7.96
C SER A 121 13.51 7.17 -8.98
N TYR A 122 14.61 7.07 -9.71
CA TYR A 122 14.90 7.95 -10.83
C TYR A 122 14.51 7.25 -12.13
N ASN A 123 13.68 7.90 -12.95
CA ASN A 123 13.36 7.41 -14.27
C ASN A 123 14.16 8.18 -15.32
N GLU A 124 15.24 7.56 -15.80
CA GLU A 124 16.16 8.17 -16.78
C GLU A 124 15.47 8.55 -18.09
N ASN A 125 14.45 7.79 -18.51
CA ASN A 125 13.74 8.03 -19.77
C ASN A 125 12.86 9.29 -19.72
N PHE A 126 12.45 9.73 -18.53
CA PHE A 126 11.60 10.90 -18.34
C PHE A 126 12.31 12.02 -17.56
N LEU A 127 13.56 11.81 -17.13
CA LEU A 127 14.32 12.72 -16.25
C LEU A 127 13.51 13.11 -14.99
N GLU A 128 12.70 12.19 -14.48
CA GLU A 128 11.79 12.42 -13.36
C GLU A 128 12.25 11.63 -12.12
N SER A 129 12.39 12.32 -11.00
CA SER A 129 12.50 11.69 -9.68
C SER A 129 11.10 11.44 -9.12
N ARG A 130 10.79 10.19 -8.77
CA ARG A 130 9.54 9.82 -8.10
C ARG A 130 9.84 9.30 -6.70
N ARG A 131 9.19 9.90 -5.71
CA ARG A 131 9.23 9.42 -4.33
C ARG A 131 8.06 8.47 -4.12
N ASN A 132 8.35 7.19 -3.95
CA ASN A 132 7.35 6.18 -3.66
C ASN A 132 7.48 5.76 -2.20
N ILE A 133 6.36 5.64 -1.48
CA ILE A 133 6.36 4.75 -0.32
C ILE A 133 6.26 3.32 -0.85
N THR A 134 6.92 2.38 -0.21
CA THR A 134 6.69 0.94 -0.41
C THR A 134 6.49 0.24 0.92
N GLN A 135 5.64 -0.77 0.92
CA GLN A 135 5.61 -1.77 1.97
C GLN A 135 6.29 -3.03 1.43
N LEU A 136 7.32 -3.52 2.11
CA LEU A 136 7.89 -4.81 1.75
C LEU A 136 6.98 -5.92 2.31
N LEU A 137 6.05 -6.41 1.49
CA LEU A 137 5.33 -7.64 1.82
C LEU A 137 6.27 -8.83 1.62
N TYR A 138 6.90 -9.33 2.68
CA TYR A 138 7.63 -10.59 2.61
C TYR A 138 6.63 -11.76 2.50
N SER A 139 6.53 -12.36 1.32
CA SER A 139 5.79 -13.61 1.10
C SER A 139 6.58 -14.59 0.20
N GLY A 140 7.87 -14.74 0.49
CA GLY A 140 8.81 -15.57 -0.28
C GLY A 140 9.69 -14.77 -1.25
N PRO A 141 10.65 -15.43 -1.94
CA PRO A 141 11.74 -14.77 -2.66
C PRO A 141 11.29 -13.83 -3.79
N ASN A 142 10.07 -13.98 -4.33
CA ASN A 142 9.64 -13.29 -5.56
C ASN A 142 8.33 -12.49 -5.46
N ASN A 143 7.70 -12.35 -4.28
CA ASN A 143 6.43 -11.63 -4.15
C ASN A 143 6.63 -10.32 -3.36
N ARG A 144 7.14 -9.29 -4.04
CA ARG A 144 7.14 -7.92 -3.52
C ARG A 144 5.86 -7.23 -4.00
N ARG A 145 4.95 -6.86 -3.11
CA ARG A 145 3.84 -5.97 -3.48
C ARG A 145 4.24 -4.53 -3.21
N LEU A 146 4.19 -3.70 -4.23
CA LEU A 146 4.40 -2.26 -4.11
C LEU A 146 3.04 -1.62 -3.80
N LEU A 147 2.83 -1.12 -2.58
CA LEU A 147 1.85 -0.06 -2.41
C LEU A 147 2.53 1.20 -2.93
N THR A 148 2.12 1.72 -4.08
CA THR A 148 2.69 2.97 -4.58
C THR A 148 1.88 4.13 -4.03
N VAL A 149 2.52 4.95 -3.21
CA VAL A 149 1.93 6.21 -2.75
C VAL A 149 2.41 7.31 -3.67
N TYR A 150 1.48 7.92 -4.39
CA TYR A 150 1.76 9.07 -5.25
C TYR A 150 1.39 10.34 -4.48
N LYS A 151 2.33 11.27 -4.40
CA LYS A 151 1.97 12.66 -4.13
C LYS A 151 1.43 13.21 -5.45
N ASP A 152 0.18 13.66 -5.46
CA ASP A 152 -0.34 14.41 -6.61
C ASP A 152 0.49 15.70 -6.72
N GLU A 153 1.46 15.72 -7.61
CA GLU A 153 1.77 16.94 -8.35
C GLU A 153 0.73 17.04 -9.47
N ALA A 154 -0.49 17.39 -9.10
CA ALA A 154 -1.39 18.04 -10.03
C ALA A 154 -0.70 19.37 -10.43
N GLU A 155 -0.45 19.74 -11.67
CA GLU A 155 -1.05 19.36 -12.96
C GLU A 155 -0.01 19.57 -14.06
N LYS A 156 0.03 18.66 -15.04
CA LYS A 156 0.08 18.96 -16.50
C LYS A 156 0.01 17.65 -17.28
N TRP A 157 -1.19 17.36 -17.78
CA TRP A 157 -1.38 16.51 -18.96
C TRP A 157 -1.17 17.38 -20.21
#